data_AF-A0A970GDK1-F1
#
_entry.id   AF-A0A970GDK1-F1
#
_cell.length_a   1.000
_cell.length_b   1.000
_cell.length_c   1.000
_cell.angle_alpha   90.00
_cell.angle_beta   90.00
_cell.angle_gamma   90.00
#
_symmetry.space_group_name_H-M   'P 1'
#
loop_
_entity.id
_entity.type
_entity.pdbx_description
1 polymer ?
#
loop_
_entity_poly.entity_id
_entity_poly.type
_entity_poly.pdbx_seq_one_letter_code
_entity_poly.pdbx_strand_id
1 'polypeptide(L)'
;PMLPKLLDYAEPYWIKMEKITGIPYLDELNNFQPALLAETIANFHWATLQNDKCLCHKDNAPKNILFCQGKYYFIDFTESEFAYPEKDITHLLLFWAADFPGEFFRSSVTLFLNTYLSILQLNSERWMTSLQENICLFDNRRKNFGKHSGKQPIAIQSANRKWLAELEELINS
;
A
#
# COMPACT_ATOMS: atom_id res chain seq x y z
N PRO A 1 -15.82 4.01 -6.01
CA PRO A 1 -16.26 2.73 -5.38
C PRO A 1 -15.31 2.18 -4.30
N MET A 2 -14.06 2.65 -4.23
CA MET A 2 -13.05 2.23 -3.23
C MET A 2 -12.99 3.07 -1.94
N LEU A 3 -13.90 4.02 -1.79
CA LEU A 3 -14.01 4.90 -0.62
C LEU A 3 -15.41 4.73 0.01
N PRO A 4 -15.54 4.79 1.35
CA PRO A 4 -16.84 4.92 1.98
C PRO A 4 -17.57 6.17 1.47
N LYS A 5 -18.89 6.12 1.35
CA LYS A 5 -19.67 7.31 1.00
C LYS A 5 -19.59 8.34 2.12
N LEU A 6 -19.37 9.61 1.77
CA LEU A 6 -19.60 10.73 2.69
C LEU A 6 -21.12 10.88 2.89
N LEU A 7 -21.55 10.85 4.14
CA LEU A 7 -22.96 10.95 4.51
C LEU A 7 -23.33 12.35 5.00
N ASP A 8 -22.42 12.98 5.75
CA ASP A 8 -22.61 14.30 6.35
C ASP A 8 -21.25 14.86 6.81
N TYR A 9 -21.14 16.17 7.02
CA TYR A 9 -19.93 16.79 7.55
C TYR A 9 -20.19 18.20 8.10
N ALA A 10 -19.34 18.63 9.03
CA ALA A 10 -19.27 20.03 9.46
C ALA A 10 -17.80 20.43 9.57
N GLU A 11 -17.31 21.22 8.61
CA GLU A 11 -15.94 21.71 8.64
C GLU A 11 -15.71 22.74 9.77
N PRO A 12 -14.54 22.74 10.42
CA PRO A 12 -13.43 21.77 10.32
C PRO A 12 -13.52 20.60 11.31
N TYR A 13 -14.71 20.35 11.88
CA TYR A 13 -14.86 19.56 13.10
C TYR A 13 -15.01 18.06 12.88
N TRP A 14 -15.89 17.65 11.97
CA TRP A 14 -16.19 16.23 11.79
C TRP A 14 -16.69 15.89 10.39
N ILE A 15 -16.48 14.63 10.03
CA ILE A 15 -17.08 13.99 8.86
C ILE A 15 -17.81 12.72 9.32
N LYS A 16 -18.91 12.40 8.65
CA LYS A 16 -19.68 11.17 8.83
C LYS A 16 -19.65 10.39 7.54
N MET A 17 -19.20 9.15 7.63
CA MET A 17 -19.05 8.27 6.47
C MET A 17 -19.86 6.99 6.64
N GLU A 18 -20.15 6.34 5.52
CA GLU A 18 -20.71 5.00 5.49
C GLU A 18 -19.83 4.04 6.29
N LYS A 19 -20.45 3.22 7.14
CA LYS A 19 -19.74 2.18 7.88
C LYS A 19 -19.44 1.02 6.93
N ILE A 20 -18.16 0.77 6.69
CA ILE A 20 -17.70 -0.44 5.99
C ILE A 20 -17.49 -1.55 7.01
N THR A 21 -18.32 -2.60 6.96
CA THR A 21 -18.15 -3.82 7.76
C THR A 21 -17.18 -4.77 7.06
N GLY A 22 -15.92 -4.36 6.95
CA GLY A 22 -14.84 -5.15 6.32
C GLY A 22 -13.77 -5.59 7.32
N ILE A 23 -12.89 -6.47 6.84
CA ILE A 23 -11.76 -7.01 7.61
C ILE A 23 -10.46 -6.38 7.07
N PRO A 24 -9.51 -5.94 7.93
CA PRO A 24 -8.20 -5.49 7.48
C PRO A 24 -7.55 -6.52 6.54
N TYR A 25 -7.05 -6.08 5.39
CA TYR A 25 -6.71 -6.99 4.30
C TYR A 25 -5.57 -7.99 4.58
N LEU A 26 -4.76 -7.77 5.62
CA LEU A 26 -3.68 -8.69 6.04
C LEU A 26 -4.02 -9.53 7.27
N ASP A 27 -5.23 -9.40 7.83
CA ASP A 27 -5.67 -10.21 8.96
C ASP A 27 -6.10 -11.62 8.52
N GLU A 28 -6.59 -11.77 7.28
CA GLU A 28 -6.98 -13.05 6.69
C GLU A 28 -6.31 -13.29 5.32
N LEU A 29 -5.11 -13.88 5.32
CA LEU A 29 -4.35 -14.10 4.09
C LEU A 29 -5.03 -15.03 3.07
N ASN A 30 -5.93 -15.91 3.52
CA ASN A 30 -6.71 -16.76 2.61
C ASN A 30 -7.66 -15.96 1.71
N ASN A 31 -8.04 -14.75 2.14
CA ASN A 31 -8.90 -13.83 1.40
C ASN A 31 -8.11 -12.69 0.74
N PHE A 32 -6.78 -12.73 0.79
CA PHE A 32 -5.94 -11.70 0.21
C PHE A 32 -5.92 -11.81 -1.32
N GLN A 33 -6.32 -10.74 -2.00
CA GLN A 33 -6.48 -10.66 -3.46
C GLN A 33 -5.53 -9.59 -4.03
N PRO A 34 -4.24 -9.91 -4.27
CA PRO A 34 -3.24 -8.91 -4.65
C PRO A 34 -3.58 -8.19 -5.97
N ALA A 35 -4.09 -8.91 -6.98
CA ALA A 35 -4.50 -8.29 -8.25
C ALA A 35 -5.64 -7.28 -8.06
N LEU A 36 -6.69 -7.65 -7.32
CA LEU A 36 -7.81 -6.75 -7.05
C LEU A 36 -7.37 -5.51 -6.25
N LEU A 37 -6.46 -5.69 -5.28
CA LEU A 37 -5.90 -4.56 -4.54
C LEU A 37 -5.09 -3.64 -5.44
N ALA A 38 -4.29 -4.21 -6.35
CA ALA A 38 -3.54 -3.46 -7.36
C ALA A 38 -4.47 -2.61 -8.24
N GLU A 39 -5.51 -3.23 -8.81
CA GLU A 39 -6.51 -2.50 -9.60
C GLU A 39 -7.17 -1.38 -8.79
N THR A 40 -7.49 -1.65 -7.52
CA THR A 40 -8.15 -0.67 -6.65
C THR A 40 -7.25 0.54 -6.39
N ILE A 41 -5.97 0.31 -6.04
CA ILE A 41 -5.01 1.39 -5.79
C ILE A 41 -4.66 2.12 -7.08
N ALA A 42 -4.42 1.41 -8.19
CA ALA A 42 -4.11 2.03 -9.47
C ALA A 42 -5.24 2.94 -9.94
N ASN A 43 -6.50 2.52 -9.84
CA ASN A 43 -7.65 3.34 -10.18
C ASN A 43 -7.80 4.56 -9.25
N PHE A 44 -7.46 4.42 -7.97
CA PHE A 44 -7.45 5.55 -7.03
C PHE A 44 -6.38 6.60 -7.40
N HIS A 45 -5.16 6.15 -7.66
CA HIS A 45 -4.08 7.03 -8.13
C HIS A 45 -4.42 7.68 -9.47
N TRP A 46 -4.89 6.89 -10.44
CA TRP A 46 -5.30 7.36 -11.77
C TRP A 46 -6.36 8.45 -11.70
N ALA A 47 -7.36 8.29 -10.83
CA ALA A 47 -8.45 9.26 -10.69
C ALA A 47 -8.01 10.66 -10.22
N THR A 48 -6.80 10.79 -9.67
CA THR A 48 -6.25 12.04 -9.14
C THR A 48 -4.91 12.41 -9.77
N LEU A 49 -4.51 11.71 -10.83
CA LEU A 49 -3.20 11.88 -11.46
C LEU A 49 -3.09 13.25 -12.14
N GLN A 50 -2.10 14.04 -11.72
CA GLN A 50 -1.75 15.32 -12.30
C GLN A 50 -0.23 15.55 -12.19
N ASN A 51 0.43 15.84 -13.32
CA ASN A 51 1.87 16.08 -13.39
C ASN A 51 2.69 14.97 -12.70
N ASP A 52 2.40 13.71 -13.06
CA ASP A 52 2.96 12.47 -12.49
C ASP A 52 2.71 12.23 -11.00
N LYS A 53 1.98 13.10 -10.31
CA LYS A 53 1.61 12.93 -8.91
C LYS A 53 0.16 12.57 -8.79
N CYS A 54 -0.17 11.78 -7.79
CA CYS A 54 -1.54 11.44 -7.44
C CYS A 54 -1.76 11.64 -5.95
N LEU A 55 -3.01 11.68 -5.54
CA LEU A 55 -3.34 11.57 -4.13
C LEU A 55 -2.89 10.18 -3.66
N CYS A 56 -1.90 10.14 -2.78
CA CYS A 56 -1.41 8.93 -2.14
C CYS A 56 -2.11 8.77 -0.79
N HIS A 57 -2.45 7.54 -0.42
CA HIS A 57 -3.04 7.23 0.87
C HIS A 57 -2.05 7.49 2.03
N LYS A 58 -0.78 7.15 1.83
CA LYS A 58 0.35 7.32 2.75
C LYS A 58 0.27 6.46 4.02
N ASP A 59 -0.84 6.49 4.79
CA ASP A 59 -1.04 5.56 5.91
C ASP A 59 -1.73 4.26 5.44
N ASN A 60 -1.10 3.55 4.52
CA ASN A 60 -1.59 2.27 3.97
C ASN A 60 -1.34 1.07 4.90
N ALA A 61 -1.28 1.32 6.22
CA ALA A 61 -1.21 0.27 7.23
C ALA A 61 -2.40 -0.69 7.09
N PRO A 62 -2.25 -1.98 7.42
CA PRO A 62 -3.29 -2.99 7.19
C PRO A 62 -4.69 -2.63 7.71
N LYS A 63 -4.75 -2.00 8.88
CA LYS A 63 -6.00 -1.52 9.50
C LYS A 63 -6.79 -0.50 8.67
N ASN A 64 -6.15 0.20 7.74
CA ASN A 64 -6.74 1.29 6.96
C ASN A 64 -7.19 0.84 5.56
N ILE A 65 -7.00 -0.44 5.23
CA ILE A 65 -7.49 -1.03 3.97
C ILE A 65 -8.35 -2.24 4.34
N LEU A 66 -9.65 -2.10 4.13
CA LEU A 66 -10.65 -3.11 4.49
C LEU A 66 -11.07 -3.91 3.26
N PHE A 67 -11.16 -5.22 3.40
CA PHE A 67 -11.77 -6.10 2.42
C PHE A 67 -13.20 -6.44 2.84
N CYS A 68 -14.16 -6.23 1.94
CA CYS A 68 -15.56 -6.58 2.16
C CYS A 68 -16.24 -6.85 0.82
N GLN A 69 -17.01 -7.95 0.74
CA GLN A 69 -17.84 -8.29 -0.43
C GLN A 69 -17.08 -8.22 -1.78
N GLY A 70 -15.85 -8.74 -1.80
CA GLY A 70 -15.03 -8.77 -3.02
C GLY A 70 -14.48 -7.41 -3.44
N LYS A 71 -14.37 -6.44 -2.53
CA LYS A 71 -13.85 -5.09 -2.79
C LYS A 71 -12.92 -4.63 -1.67
N TYR A 72 -11.94 -3.80 -2.05
CA TYR A 72 -11.12 -3.06 -1.12
C TYR A 72 -11.67 -1.65 -0.89
N TYR A 73 -11.65 -1.24 0.37
CA TYR A 73 -12.04 0.08 0.83
C TYR A 73 -10.89 0.72 1.59
N PHE A 74 -10.54 1.93 1.19
CA PHE A 74 -9.55 2.74 1.88
C PHE A 74 -10.25 3.63 2.90
N ILE A 75 -9.68 3.74 4.09
CA ILE A 75 -10.19 4.58 5.18
C ILE A 75 -9.02 5.33 5.82
N ASP A 76 -9.32 6.38 6.58
CA ASP A 76 -8.29 7.16 7.28
C ASP A 76 -7.32 7.89 6.32
N PHE A 77 -7.83 8.95 5.68
CA PHE A 77 -7.12 9.81 4.73
C PHE A 77 -6.40 11.00 5.40
N THR A 78 -6.29 11.01 6.74
CA THR A 78 -5.76 12.16 7.49
C THR A 78 -4.33 12.52 7.07
N GLU A 79 -3.54 11.53 6.66
CA GLU A 79 -2.15 11.71 6.23
C GLU A 79 -1.97 11.77 4.71
N SER A 80 -3.06 11.74 3.94
CA SER A 80 -2.98 11.71 2.48
C SER A 80 -2.32 12.97 1.91
N GLU A 81 -1.53 12.78 0.85
CA GLU A 81 -0.77 13.86 0.22
C GLU A 81 -0.66 13.64 -1.30
N PHE A 82 -0.50 14.71 -2.06
CA PHE A 82 -0.14 14.60 -3.47
C PHE A 82 1.35 14.29 -3.60
N ALA A 83 1.67 13.07 -4.03
CA ALA A 83 3.02 12.58 -4.18
C ALA A 83 3.13 11.64 -5.40
N TYR A 84 4.33 11.16 -5.67
CA TYR A 84 4.54 10.14 -6.69
C TYR A 84 3.99 8.79 -6.21
N PRO A 85 3.30 8.02 -7.06
CA PRO A 85 2.64 6.77 -6.68
C PRO A 85 3.61 5.75 -6.08
N GLU A 86 4.88 5.74 -6.50
CA GLU A 86 5.94 4.88 -5.98
C GLU A 86 6.08 5.01 -4.46
N LYS A 87 5.86 6.21 -3.91
CA LYS A 87 5.90 6.43 -2.46
C LYS A 87 4.82 5.66 -1.72
N ASP A 88 3.61 5.61 -2.25
CA ASP A 88 2.51 4.87 -1.63
C ASP A 88 2.71 3.35 -1.81
N ILE A 89 3.04 2.93 -3.04
CA ILE A 89 3.22 1.50 -3.36
C ILE A 89 4.38 0.90 -2.57
N THR A 90 5.55 1.53 -2.53
CA THR A 90 6.69 0.98 -1.79
C THR A 90 6.41 0.93 -0.28
N HIS A 91 5.70 1.91 0.28
CA HIS A 91 5.30 1.88 1.69
C HIS A 91 4.32 0.72 1.99
N LEU A 92 3.35 0.47 1.09
CA LEU A 92 2.42 -0.67 1.19
C LEU A 92 3.19 -1.99 1.20
N LEU A 93 4.11 -2.18 0.26
CA LEU A 93 4.86 -3.42 0.11
C LEU A 93 5.82 -3.68 1.27
N LEU A 94 6.23 -2.66 2.04
CA LEU A 94 7.01 -2.87 3.25
C LEU A 94 6.21 -3.56 4.38
N PHE A 95 4.88 -3.36 4.44
CA PHE A 95 4.04 -4.17 5.34
C PHE A 95 4.03 -5.63 4.90
N TRP A 96 3.96 -5.89 3.59
CA TRP A 96 3.96 -7.27 3.08
C TRP A 96 5.32 -7.92 3.30
N ALA A 97 6.41 -7.20 3.06
CA ALA A 97 7.77 -7.67 3.29
C ALA A 97 7.99 -8.06 4.77
N ALA A 98 7.30 -7.38 5.69
CA ALA A 98 7.36 -7.65 7.12
C ALA A 98 6.53 -8.88 7.56
N ASP A 99 5.40 -9.12 6.90
CA ASP A 99 4.38 -10.07 7.36
C ASP A 99 4.27 -11.36 6.54
N PHE A 100 4.71 -11.35 5.27
CA PHE A 100 4.56 -12.49 4.35
C PHE A 100 5.79 -13.40 4.31
N PRO A 101 5.61 -14.74 4.28
CA PRO A 101 6.68 -15.67 3.94
C PRO A 101 7.26 -15.37 2.56
N GLY A 102 8.56 -15.67 2.35
CA GLY A 102 9.29 -15.22 1.17
C GLY A 102 8.69 -15.60 -0.19
N GLU A 103 8.25 -16.85 -0.38
CA GLU A 103 7.65 -17.28 -1.64
C GLU A 103 6.29 -16.62 -1.89
N PHE A 104 5.43 -16.59 -0.86
CA PHE A 104 4.12 -15.93 -0.93
C PHE A 104 4.25 -14.43 -1.17
N PHE A 105 5.25 -13.80 -0.57
CA PHE A 105 5.58 -12.39 -0.79
C PHE A 105 5.91 -12.12 -2.26
N ARG A 106 6.86 -12.88 -2.83
CA ARG A 106 7.29 -12.69 -4.21
C ARG A 106 6.15 -12.88 -5.20
N SER A 107 5.39 -13.98 -5.07
CA SER A 107 4.27 -14.25 -5.97
C SER A 107 3.17 -13.18 -5.86
N SER A 108 2.85 -12.72 -4.65
CA SER A 108 1.88 -11.66 -4.42
C SER A 108 2.32 -10.32 -4.98
N VAL A 109 3.58 -9.93 -4.78
CA VAL A 109 4.13 -8.66 -5.28
C VAL A 109 4.22 -8.66 -6.79
N THR A 110 4.69 -9.75 -7.41
CA THR A 110 4.74 -9.86 -8.87
C THR A 110 3.34 -9.73 -9.49
N LEU A 111 2.35 -10.43 -8.93
CA LEU A 111 0.97 -10.31 -9.39
C LEU A 111 0.42 -8.89 -9.19
N PHE A 112 0.63 -8.29 -8.02
CA PHE A 112 0.22 -6.93 -7.73
C PHE A 112 0.83 -5.93 -8.71
N LEU A 113 2.15 -5.96 -8.92
CA LEU A 113 2.84 -4.99 -9.76
C LEU A 113 2.46 -5.14 -11.23
N ASN A 114 2.39 -6.37 -11.75
CA ASN A 114 1.93 -6.60 -13.13
C ASN A 114 0.53 -6.02 -13.37
N THR A 115 -0.39 -6.24 -12.43
CA THR A 115 -1.75 -5.71 -12.52
C THR A 115 -1.75 -4.18 -12.38
N TYR A 116 -1.00 -3.62 -11.44
CA TYR A 116 -0.91 -2.17 -11.25
C TYR A 116 -0.34 -1.47 -12.50
N LEU A 117 0.78 -1.97 -13.03
CA LEU A 117 1.49 -1.42 -14.18
C LEU A 117 0.67 -1.49 -15.48
N SER A 118 -0.29 -2.42 -15.56
CA SER A 118 -1.24 -2.45 -16.68
C SER A 118 -2.19 -1.24 -16.73
N ILE A 119 -2.30 -0.48 -15.64
CA ILE A 119 -3.18 0.69 -15.50
C ILE A 119 -2.36 1.98 -15.38
N LEU A 120 -1.33 1.99 -14.54
CA LEU A 120 -0.53 3.18 -14.25
C LEU A 120 0.96 2.82 -14.19
N GLN A 121 1.75 3.44 -15.06
CA GLN A 121 3.19 3.26 -15.09
C GLN A 121 3.87 3.86 -13.87
N LEU A 122 4.96 3.21 -13.44
CA LEU A 122 5.85 3.68 -12.40
C LEU A 122 7.21 4.03 -13.02
N ASN A 123 7.99 4.83 -12.33
CA ASN A 123 9.34 5.20 -12.68
C ASN A 123 10.33 4.50 -11.74
N SER A 124 11.32 3.80 -12.31
CA SER A 124 12.30 3.00 -11.58
C SER A 124 13.24 3.82 -10.69
N GLU A 125 13.67 5.00 -11.13
CA GLU A 125 14.48 5.90 -10.30
C GLU A 125 13.68 6.37 -9.07
N ARG A 126 12.44 6.82 -9.30
CA ARG A 126 11.53 7.25 -8.21
C ARG A 126 11.18 6.08 -7.29
N TRP A 127 11.06 4.87 -7.80
CA TRP A 127 10.87 3.66 -7.00
C TRP A 127 12.02 3.45 -6.04
N MET A 128 13.26 3.47 -6.55
CA MET A 128 14.45 3.25 -5.73
C MET A 128 14.56 4.29 -4.62
N THR A 129 14.40 5.58 -4.95
CA THR A 129 14.43 6.65 -3.96
C THR A 129 13.31 6.49 -2.93
N SER A 130 12.07 6.25 -3.38
CA SER A 130 10.91 6.09 -2.49
C SER A 130 11.04 4.89 -1.55
N LEU A 131 11.54 3.75 -2.05
CA LEU A 131 11.74 2.54 -1.26
C LEU A 131 12.77 2.78 -0.15
N GLN A 132 13.89 3.43 -0.46
CA GLN A 132 14.94 3.75 0.52
C GLN A 132 14.42 4.70 1.61
N GLU A 133 13.74 5.79 1.22
CA GLU A 133 13.12 6.73 2.15
C GLU A 133 12.10 6.03 3.06
N ASN A 134 11.22 5.22 2.46
CA ASN A 134 10.20 4.49 3.20
C ASN A 134 10.79 3.46 4.15
N ILE A 135 11.85 2.74 3.79
CA ILE A 135 12.54 1.82 4.72
C ILE A 135 13.03 2.60 5.95
N CYS A 136 13.65 3.75 5.76
CA CYS A 136 14.13 4.59 6.85
C CYS A 136 12.98 5.04 7.77
N LEU A 137 11.89 5.56 7.20
CA LEU A 137 10.70 5.98 7.94
C LEU A 137 10.04 4.81 8.70
N PHE A 138 9.90 3.66 8.03
CA PHE A 138 9.26 2.46 8.54
C PHE A 138 10.03 1.86 9.73
N ASP A 139 11.36 1.89 9.68
CA ASP A 139 12.22 1.41 10.76
C ASP A 139 12.29 2.42 11.92
N ASN A 140 12.37 3.73 11.62
CA ASN A 140 12.36 4.78 12.65
C ASN A 140 11.03 4.80 13.43
N ARG A 141 9.89 4.68 12.73
CA ARG A 141 8.57 4.57 13.38
C ARG A 141 8.54 3.38 14.33
N ARG A 142 9.08 2.22 13.96
CA ARG A 142 9.11 1.06 14.85
C ARG A 142 10.00 1.23 16.06
N LYS A 143 11.20 1.80 15.88
CA LYS A 143 12.12 2.11 16.99
C LYS A 143 11.47 3.05 18.01
N ASN A 144 10.81 4.11 17.52
CA ASN A 144 10.21 5.13 18.39
C ASN A 144 8.98 4.63 19.16
N PHE A 145 8.24 3.67 18.61
CA PHE A 145 7.00 3.15 19.21
C PHE A 145 7.13 1.73 19.77
N GLY A 146 8.34 1.16 19.85
CA GLY A 146 8.59 -0.18 20.40
C GLY A 146 7.82 -1.30 19.70
N LYS A 147 7.42 -1.12 18.44
CA LYS A 147 6.58 -2.08 17.70
C LYS A 147 7.42 -3.22 17.15
N HIS A 148 6.83 -4.42 17.13
CA HIS A 148 7.46 -5.61 16.54
C HIS A 148 7.72 -5.39 15.04
N SER A 149 8.78 -6.02 14.51
CA SER A 149 9.25 -5.81 13.13
C SER A 149 8.27 -6.29 12.05
N GLY A 150 7.35 -7.19 12.42
CA GLY A 150 6.36 -7.81 11.54
C GLY A 150 6.05 -9.21 12.06
N LYS A 151 5.28 -9.99 11.29
CA LYS A 151 4.98 -11.39 11.62
C LYS A 151 6.13 -12.37 11.29
N GLN A 152 7.06 -11.99 10.41
CA GLN A 152 8.15 -12.87 9.96
C GLN A 152 9.47 -12.64 10.71
N PRO A 153 10.41 -13.62 10.72
CA PRO A 153 11.77 -13.41 11.23
C PRO A 153 12.53 -12.30 10.47
N ILE A 154 13.43 -11.59 11.16
CA ILE A 154 14.22 -10.48 10.58
C ILE A 154 14.93 -10.89 9.29
N ALA A 155 15.51 -12.09 9.23
CA ALA A 155 16.19 -12.59 8.02
C ALA A 155 15.26 -12.66 6.80
N ILE A 156 14.00 -13.07 6.99
CA ILE A 156 13.00 -13.11 5.92
C ILE A 156 12.59 -11.69 5.52
N GLN A 157 12.37 -10.80 6.49
CA GLN A 157 12.04 -9.41 6.20
C GLN A 157 13.15 -8.71 5.41
N SER A 158 14.41 -8.92 5.79
CA SER A 158 15.57 -8.38 5.08
C SER A 158 15.69 -8.95 3.67
N ALA A 159 15.45 -10.26 3.49
CA ALA A 159 15.46 -10.87 2.16
C ALA A 159 14.33 -10.33 1.26
N ASN A 160 13.13 -10.14 1.79
CA ASN A 160 11.99 -9.56 1.07
C ASN A 160 12.28 -8.11 0.65
N ARG A 161 12.80 -7.29 1.57
CA ARG A 161 13.19 -5.88 1.27
C ARG A 161 14.29 -5.79 0.24
N LYS A 162 15.32 -6.66 0.34
CA LYS A 162 16.40 -6.73 -0.65
C LYS A 162 15.85 -7.06 -2.03
N TRP A 163 14.94 -8.03 -2.12
CA TRP A 163 14.30 -8.39 -3.38
C TRP A 163 13.46 -7.25 -3.97
N LEU A 164 12.75 -6.45 -3.17
CA LEU A 164 12.05 -5.24 -3.66
C LEU A 164 12.99 -4.22 -4.32
N ALA A 165 14.22 -4.12 -3.82
CA ALA A 165 15.23 -3.22 -4.40
C ALA A 165 15.79 -3.76 -5.73
N GLU A 166 15.62 -5.05 -6.02
CA GLU A 166 16.10 -5.73 -7.24
C GLU A 166 15.02 -5.77 -8.35
N LEU A 167 13.83 -5.19 -8.13
CA LEU A 167 12.69 -5.22 -9.07
C LEU A 167 12.77 -4.23 -10.24
N GLU A 168 13.93 -3.67 -10.53
CA GLU A 168 14.11 -2.63 -11.54
C GLU A 168 13.59 -3.05 -12.93
N GLU A 169 13.88 -4.29 -13.36
CA GLU A 169 13.41 -4.81 -14.65
C GLU A 169 11.88 -4.87 -14.77
N LEU A 170 11.19 -5.20 -13.67
CA LEU A 170 9.73 -5.31 -13.64
C LEU A 170 9.04 -3.95 -13.71
N ILE A 171 9.72 -2.89 -13.24
CA ILE A 171 9.17 -1.53 -13.23
C ILE A 171 9.42 -0.82 -14.56
N ASN A 172 10.47 -1.23 -15.28
CA ASN A 172 10.82 -0.68 -16.58
C ASN A 172 10.08 -1.35 -17.76
N SER A 173 9.32 -2.44 -17.52
CA SER A 173 8.57 -3.19 -18.54
C SER A 173 7.18 -2.62 -18.79
#